data_AF-A0A954N247-F1
#
_entry.id   AF-A0A954N247-F1
#
_cell.length_a   1.000
_cell.length_b   1.000
_cell.length_c   1.000
_cell.angle_alpha   90.00
_cell.angle_beta   90.00
_cell.angle_gamma   90.00
#
_symmetry.space_group_name_H-M   'P 1'
#
loop_
_entity.id
_entity.type
_entity.pdbx_description
1 polymer ?
#
loop_
_entity_poly.entity_id
_entity_poly.type
_entity_poly.pdbx_seq_one_letter_code
_entity_poly.pdbx_strand_id
1 'polypeptide(L)' 'MLQGILVGLDGSVYGPIATMLGIEWAKSTNATVVGLGIIDQPGITAPSPSPMVSGTVKQERDSALMEDAERLTSQFLEQ' A
#
# COMPACT_ATOMS: atom_id res chain seq x y z
N MET A 1 13.10 20.10 -16.75
CA MET A 1 11.73 19.61 -17.00
C MET A 1 11.44 18.51 -16.02
N LEU A 2 10.31 18.56 -15.32
CA LEU A 2 9.82 17.43 -14.55
C LEU A 2 9.15 16.45 -15.53
N GLN A 3 9.55 15.18 -15.51
CA GLN A 3 9.01 14.18 -16.45
C GLN A 3 8.09 13.17 -15.77
N GLY A 4 8.24 12.97 -14.46
CA GLY A 4 7.42 12.03 -13.71
C GLY A 4 7.33 12.36 -12.23
N ILE A 5 6.26 11.91 -11.60
CA ILE A 5 5.96 12.03 -10.18
C ILE A 5 5.57 10.63 -9.69
N LEU A 6 6.26 10.14 -8.66
CA LEU A 6 5.93 8.89 -7.98
C LEU A 6 5.24 9.22 -6.66
N VAL A 7 4.02 8.72 -6.46
CA VAL A 7 3.23 8.89 -5.24
C VAL A 7 3.17 7.56 -4.49
N GLY A 8 3.56 7.56 -3.22
CA GLY A 8 3.38 6.40 -2.34
C GLY A 8 1.91 6.22 -1.96
N LEU A 9 1.40 5.01 -2.15
CA LEU A 9 0.06 4.57 -1.77
C LEU A 9 0.19 3.70 -0.52
N ASP A 10 0.42 4.34 0.62
CA ASP A 10 0.75 3.68 1.89
C ASP A 10 -0.46 3.48 2.83
N GLY A 11 -1.65 3.88 2.38
CA GLY A 11 -2.87 3.84 3.20
C GLY A 11 -2.88 4.82 4.37
N SER A 12 -1.91 5.74 4.45
CA SER A 12 -1.87 6.75 5.51
C SER A 12 -3.00 7.78 5.33
N VAL A 13 -3.35 8.45 6.43
CA VAL A 13 -4.34 9.55 6.42
C VAL A 13 -3.95 10.71 5.49
N TYR A 14 -2.67 10.82 5.14
CA TYR A 14 -2.13 11.84 4.26
C TYR A 14 -2.03 11.39 2.80
N GLY A 15 -2.22 10.10 2.51
CA GLY A 15 -2.20 9.53 1.17
C GLY A 15 -3.08 10.28 0.16
N PRO A 16 -4.37 10.57 0.47
CA PRO A 16 -5.24 11.32 -0.44
C PRO A 16 -4.70 12.71 -0.81
N ILE A 17 -4.12 13.44 0.15
CA ILE A 17 -3.53 14.76 -0.09
C ILE A 17 -2.27 14.64 -0.96
N ALA A 18 -1.41 13.65 -0.70
CA ALA A 18 -0.22 13.42 -1.49
C ALA A 18 -0.56 13.07 -2.95
N THR A 19 -1.57 12.23 -3.16
CA THR A 19 -2.11 11.90 -4.50
C THR A 19 -2.66 13.13 -5.20
N MET A 20 -3.47 13.93 -4.51
CA MET A 20 -4.02 15.17 -5.06
C MET A 20 -2.92 16.14 -5.51
N LEU A 21 -1.92 16.38 -4.67
CA LEU A 21 -0.79 17.26 -5.00
C LEU A 21 0.02 16.73 -6.19
N GLY A 22 0.28 15.42 -6.23
CA GLY A 22 0.97 14.78 -7.36
C GLY A 22 0.22 14.99 -8.68
N ILE A 23 -1.11 14.85 -8.68
CA ILE A 23 -1.95 15.10 -9.85
C ILE A 23 -1.94 16.58 -10.25
N GLU A 24 -2.06 17.51 -9.30
CA GLU A 24 -2.03 18.94 -9.58
C GLU A 24 -0.70 19.39 -10.18
N TRP A 25 0.42 18.90 -9.64
CA TRP A 25 1.75 19.21 -10.15
C TRP A 25 2.01 18.57 -11.51
N ALA A 26 1.52 17.37 -11.76
CA ALA A 26 1.61 16.76 -13.09
C ALA A 26 0.81 17.55 -14.13
N LYS A 27 -0.39 18.03 -13.80
CA LYS A 27 -1.18 18.89 -14.69
C LYS A 27 -0.44 20.17 -15.06
N SER A 28 0.24 20.81 -14.10
CA SER A 28 0.96 22.07 -14.36
C SER A 28 2.28 21.87 -15.12
N THR A 29 2.85 20.67 -15.08
CA THR A 29 4.17 20.37 -15.68
C THR A 29 4.12 19.43 -16.88
N ASN A 30 2.94 18.91 -17.21
CA ASN A 30 2.75 17.83 -18.19
C ASN A 30 3.61 16.59 -17.88
N ALA A 31 3.77 16.26 -16.60
CA ALA A 31 4.51 15.10 -16.11
C ALA A 31 3.59 13.87 -15.97
N THR A 32 4.16 12.68 -16.04
CA THR A 32 3.42 11.43 -15.75
C THR A 32 3.35 11.18 -14.25
N VAL A 33 2.17 10.85 -13.72
CA VAL A 33 2.01 10.41 -12.32
C VAL A 33 1.92 8.89 -12.27
N VAL A 34 2.64 8.29 -11.33
CA VAL A 34 2.58 6.86 -11.01
C VAL A 34 2.31 6.71 -9.52
N GLY A 35 1.31 5.91 -9.16
CA GLY A 35 1.08 5.47 -7.77
C GLY A 35 1.82 4.16 -7.48
N LEU A 36 2.40 4.03 -6.28
CA LEU A 36 3.10 2.83 -5.83
C LEU A 36 2.62 2.40 -4.44
N GLY A 37 1.92 1.28 -4.37
CA GLY A 37 1.65 0.56 -3.12
C GLY A 37 2.68 -0.54 -2.89
N ILE A 38 3.08 -0.74 -1.64
CA ILE A 38 4.02 -1.81 -1.24
C ILE A 38 3.36 -2.67 -0.17
N ILE A 39 3.29 -3.98 -0.43
CA ILE A 39 2.83 -4.98 0.53
C ILE A 39 4.06 -5.72 1.07
N ASP A 40 4.36 -5.52 2.35
CA ASP A 40 5.46 -6.21 3.04
C ASP A 40 5.03 -7.61 3.49
N GLN A 41 4.90 -8.53 2.54
CA GLN A 41 4.59 -9.93 2.83
C GLN A 41 5.58 -10.57 3.82
N PRO A 42 6.92 -10.36 3.72
CA PRO A 42 7.86 -10.85 4.72
C PRO A 42 7.56 -10.34 6.14
N GLY A 43 7.22 -9.06 6.29
CA GLY A 43 6.81 -8.48 7.56
C GLY A 43 5.48 -9.03 8.08
N ILE A 44 4.50 -9.24 7.20
CA ILE A 44 3.19 -9.81 7.56
C ILE A 44 3.32 -11.26 8.04
N THR A 45 4.09 -12.07 7.31
CA THR A 45 4.21 -13.52 7.54
C THR A 45 5.32 -13.91 8.50
N ALA A 46 6.08 -12.92 9.01
CA ALA A 46 7.26 -13.11 9.84
C ALA A 46 7.04 -14.13 10.97
N PRO A 47 8.03 -15.01 11.27
CA PRO A 47 7.95 -15.89 12.41
C PRO A 47 7.82 -15.08 13.70
N SER A 48 6.76 -15.33 14.46
CA SER A 48 6.58 -14.78 15.81
C SER A 48 6.58 -15.92 16.83
N PRO A 49 7.14 -15.73 18.04
CA PRO A 49 7.07 -16.72 19.10
C PRO A 49 5.59 -16.92 19.47
N SER A 50 5.07 -18.09 19.13
CA SER A 50 3.67 -18.46 19.28
C SER A 50 3.59 -19.78 20.04
N PRO A 51 2.65 -19.94 21.00
CA PRO A 51 2.39 -21.24 21.62
C PRO A 51 2.15 -22.30 20.54
N MET A 52 2.59 -23.54 20.76
CA MET A 52 2.54 -24.63 19.79
C MET A 52 1.11 -24.90 19.23
N VAL A 53 0.07 -24.51 19.98
CA VAL A 53 -1.35 -24.65 19.61
C VAL A 53 -1.87 -23.50 18.73
N SER A 54 -1.15 -22.38 18.65
CA SER A 54 -1.58 -21.15 17.98
C SER A 54 -1.14 -21.06 16.52
N GLY A 55 -0.65 -22.15 15.92
CA GLY A 55 -0.18 -22.18 14.53
C GLY A 55 -1.28 -21.88 13.50
N THR A 56 -2.48 -22.46 13.67
CA THR A 56 -3.63 -22.21 12.79
C THR A 56 -4.14 -20.76 12.91
N VAL A 57 -4.20 -20.25 14.14
CA VAL A 57 -4.59 -18.85 14.43
C VAL A 57 -3.61 -17.86 13.78
N LYS A 58 -2.31 -18.15 13.79
CA LYS A 58 -1.32 -17.33 13.07
C LYS A 58 -1.56 -17.36 11.57
N GLN A 59 -1.79 -18.53 10.99
CA GLN A 59 -1.99 -18.68 9.55
C GLN A 59 -3.24 -17.92 9.07
N GLU A 60 -4.35 -18.01 9.82
CA GLU A 60 -5.58 -17.26 9.54
C GLU A 60 -5.35 -15.74 9.64
N ARG A 61 -4.63 -15.29 10.68
CA ARG A 61 -4.27 -13.87 10.85
C ARG A 61 -3.43 -13.36 9.69
N ASP A 62 -2.39 -14.08 9.29
CA ASP A 62 -1.48 -13.66 8.23
C ASP A 62 -2.22 -13.59 6.88
N SER A 63 -3.15 -14.54 6.62
CA SER A 63 -4.02 -14.50 5.44
C SER A 63 -4.93 -13.27 5.44
N ALA A 64 -5.58 -12.98 6.57
CA ALA A 64 -6.44 -11.81 6.70
C ALA A 64 -5.68 -10.48 6.50
N LEU A 65 -4.45 -10.38 7.04
CA LEU A 65 -3.59 -9.21 6.84
C LEU A 65 -3.15 -9.03 5.38
N MET A 66 -2.87 -10.13 4.67
CA MET A 66 -2.56 -10.10 3.24
C MET A 66 -3.77 -9.64 2.42
N GLU A 67 -4.96 -10.21 2.66
CA GLU A 67 -6.19 -9.82 1.98
C GLU A 67 -6.53 -8.35 2.22
N ASP A 68 -6.37 -7.86 3.45
CA ASP A 68 -6.55 -6.45 3.75
C ASP A 68 -5.54 -5.55 3.04
N ALA A 69 -4.25 -5.94 2.99
CA ALA A 69 -3.22 -5.18 2.29
C ALA A 69 -3.49 -5.11 0.78
N GLU A 70 -3.91 -6.23 0.16
CA GLU A 70 -4.30 -6.30 -1.25
C GLU A 70 -5.53 -5.44 -1.53
N ARG A 71 -6.56 -5.52 -0.68
CA ARG A 71 -7.78 -4.72 -0.79
C ARG A 71 -7.47 -3.22 -0.69
N LEU A 72 -6.70 -2.80 0.30
CA LEU A 72 -6.31 -1.40 0.49
C LEU A 72 -5.53 -0.86 -0.70
N THR A 73 -4.60 -1.65 -1.24
CA THR A 73 -3.83 -1.28 -2.42
C THR A 73 -4.71 -1.17 -3.67
N SER A 74 -5.66 -2.10 -3.84
CA SER A 74 -6.57 -2.13 -4.99
C SER A 74 -7.58 -0.99 -5.00
N GLN A 75 -8.05 -0.54 -3.82
CA GLN A 75 -8.93 0.62 -3.69
C GLN A 75 -8.31 1.92 -4.23
N PHE A 76 -6.99 2.01 -4.33
CA PHE A 76 -6.33 3.15 -4.98
C PHE A 76 -6.33 3.06 -6.51
N LEU A 77 -6.49 1.86 -7.10
CA LEU A 77 -6.53 1.66 -8.55
C LEU A 77 -7.92 1.97 -9.15
N GLU A 78 -8.96 1.92 -8.33
CA GLU A 78 -10.36 2.12 -8.75
C GLU A 78 -10.85 3.58 -8.62
N GLN A 79 -9.98 4.51 -8.21
CA GLN A 79 -10.30 5.93 -8.02
C GLN A 79 -10.01 6.80 -9.26
#